data_AF-A0A956F1C1-F1
#
_entry.id   AF-A0A956F1C1-F1
#
_cell.length_a   1.000
_cell.length_b   1.000
_cell.length_c   1.000
_cell.angle_alpha   90.00
_cell.angle_beta   90.00
_cell.angle_gamma   90.00
#
_symmetry.space_group_name_H-M   'P 1'
#
loop_
_entity.id
_entity.type
_entity.pdbx_description
1 polymer ?
#
loop_
_entity_poly.entity_id
_entity_poly.type
_entity_poly.pdbx_seq_one_letter_code
_entity_poly.pdbx_strand_id
1 'polypeptide(L)'
;MHYSRRITALIASGICLWLGTACSSGSDDTASSSAKVCKSAQDLTYESFAGPFLLNWCTGCHSSNLGEDERQEAPLSVNFDTLEDVRYWSDRIEVRLKDVRDMPPAGGLPEADRQAFLTWLSCNAESESGGFEPPAPPETDPDPLPTGECAERRELLPPSMLPRCSAETYDCVVECGLTEEQQDIDDCRDACAQADTTPPDSSLGYPVACSDCTFNQIIGCASQNGCHDQVARLMCCVDNCLQQPNPESCFQNDCNDEIQSFGYCVGYTAEFCADYSGEYVGACFIR
;
A
#
# COMPACT_ATOMS: atom_id res chain seq x y z
N MET A 1 33.72 25.94 -5.28
CA MET A 1 34.23 25.66 -6.64
C MET A 1 33.06 25.15 -7.47
N HIS A 2 32.59 25.97 -8.42
CA HIS A 2 31.42 25.66 -9.25
C HIS A 2 31.82 24.77 -10.43
N TYR A 3 31.10 23.66 -10.65
CA TYR A 3 31.13 22.95 -11.93
C TYR A 3 29.71 22.78 -12.45
N SER A 4 29.33 23.72 -13.31
CA SER A 4 28.15 23.67 -14.17
C SER A 4 28.52 22.93 -15.46
N ARG A 5 27.85 21.83 -15.79
CA ARG A 5 27.90 21.22 -17.12
C ARG A 5 26.50 21.05 -17.68
N ARG A 6 26.26 21.81 -18.75
CA ARG A 6 25.08 21.80 -19.62
C ARG A 6 25.10 20.53 -20.48
N ILE A 7 23.98 19.80 -20.54
CA ILE A 7 23.76 18.73 -21.53
C ILE A 7 22.89 19.30 -22.64
N THR A 8 23.44 19.27 -23.85
CA THR A 8 22.82 19.72 -25.10
C THR A 8 21.93 18.60 -25.64
N ALA A 9 20.65 18.92 -25.86
CA ALA A 9 19.69 18.07 -26.56
C ALA A 9 20.01 17.98 -28.07
N LEU A 10 19.89 16.78 -28.64
CA LEU A 10 19.83 16.54 -30.08
C LEU A 10 18.54 15.78 -30.40
N ILE A 11 17.62 16.50 -31.04
CA ILE A 11 16.38 16.01 -31.64
C ILE A 11 16.71 15.47 -33.03
N ALA A 12 16.30 14.23 -33.34
CA ALA A 12 16.30 13.72 -34.70
C ALA A 12 14.92 13.15 -35.03
N SER A 13 14.15 13.94 -35.78
CA SER A 13 12.89 13.58 -36.41
C SER A 13 13.08 12.52 -37.49
N GLY A 14 12.25 11.49 -37.48
CA GLY A 14 12.14 10.48 -38.53
C GLY A 14 10.68 10.22 -38.88
N ILE A 15 10.15 11.03 -39.80
CA ILE A 15 8.85 10.84 -40.45
C ILE A 15 8.94 9.66 -41.41
N CYS A 16 8.04 8.68 -41.29
CA CYS A 16 7.76 7.73 -42.36
C CYS A 16 6.24 7.58 -42.54
N LEU A 17 5.70 8.33 -43.50
CA LEU A 17 4.38 8.10 -44.07
C LEU A 17 4.40 6.79 -44.87
N TRP A 18 3.47 5.87 -44.57
CA TRP A 18 3.03 4.85 -45.53
C TRP A 18 1.51 4.87 -45.65
N LEU A 19 1.08 5.33 -46.83
CA LEU A 19 -0.25 5.17 -47.39
C LEU A 19 -0.34 3.77 -48.01
N GLY A 20 -1.38 3.02 -47.65
CA GLY A 20 -1.63 1.69 -48.22
C GLY A 20 -3.07 1.24 -47.98
N THR A 21 -3.98 1.73 -48.82
CA THR A 21 -5.40 1.35 -48.87
C THR A 21 -5.55 0.04 -49.65
N ALA A 22 -6.15 -0.99 -49.04
CA ALA A 22 -6.62 -2.19 -49.74
C ALA A 22 -7.97 -2.64 -49.18
N CYS A 23 -9.04 -2.45 -49.97
CA CYS A 23 -10.34 -3.07 -49.74
C CYS A 23 -10.29 -4.54 -50.17
N SER A 24 -10.64 -5.45 -49.26
CA SER A 24 -11.00 -6.83 -49.59
C SER A 24 -12.33 -7.14 -48.92
N SER A 25 -13.37 -7.32 -49.73
CA SER A 25 -14.71 -7.71 -49.32
C SER A 25 -14.78 -9.23 -49.26
N GLY A 26 -14.73 -9.79 -48.05
CA GLY A 26 -14.97 -11.21 -47.78
C GLY A 26 -15.89 -11.34 -46.58
N SER A 27 -17.15 -11.65 -46.82
CA SER A 27 -18.16 -11.97 -45.81
C SER A 27 -17.94 -13.39 -45.32
N ASP A 28 -17.34 -13.53 -44.13
CA ASP A 28 -17.36 -14.76 -43.35
C ASP A 28 -18.01 -14.47 -42.00
N ASP A 29 -19.31 -14.77 -41.91
CA ASP A 29 -20.09 -14.79 -40.66
C ASP A 29 -19.67 -16.01 -39.81
N THR A 30 -18.39 -16.07 -39.43
CA THR A 30 -17.96 -16.91 -38.32
C THR A 30 -18.12 -16.06 -37.08
N ALA A 31 -19.04 -16.45 -36.19
CA ALA A 31 -19.12 -15.97 -34.83
C ALA A 31 -17.80 -16.32 -34.11
N SER A 32 -16.78 -15.52 -34.39
CA SER A 32 -15.55 -15.44 -33.62
C SER A 32 -15.99 -14.90 -32.28
N SER A 33 -16.14 -15.81 -31.32
CA SER A 33 -16.13 -15.46 -29.90
C SER A 33 -14.93 -14.54 -29.74
N SER A 34 -15.21 -13.24 -29.66
CA SER A 34 -14.21 -12.23 -29.42
C SER A 34 -13.71 -12.54 -28.03
N ALA A 35 -12.69 -13.40 -27.94
CA ALA A 35 -11.87 -13.55 -26.76
C ALA A 35 -11.41 -12.13 -26.49
N LYS A 36 -12.12 -11.48 -25.57
CA LYS A 36 -11.91 -10.10 -25.18
C LYS A 36 -10.43 -10.03 -24.92
N VAL A 37 -9.71 -9.20 -25.68
CA VAL A 37 -8.26 -9.20 -25.66
C VAL A 37 -7.85 -8.60 -24.33
N CYS A 38 -7.79 -9.43 -23.29
CA CYS A 38 -7.30 -9.13 -21.95
C CYS A 38 -5.78 -8.96 -21.93
N LYS A 39 -5.16 -8.90 -23.10
CA LYS A 39 -3.74 -8.62 -23.27
C LYS A 39 -3.35 -7.22 -22.79
N SER A 40 -4.28 -6.27 -22.75
CA SER A 40 -4.07 -4.96 -22.11
C SER A 40 -4.32 -4.96 -20.60
N ALA A 41 -4.76 -6.09 -20.02
CA ALA A 41 -4.90 -6.25 -18.58
C ALA A 41 -3.61 -6.74 -17.91
N GLN A 42 -2.50 -6.85 -18.64
CA GLN A 42 -1.20 -7.25 -18.07
C GLN A 42 -0.74 -6.31 -16.94
N ASP A 43 -1.19 -5.05 -16.96
CA ASP A 43 -0.91 -4.08 -15.89
C ASP A 43 -2.05 -3.98 -14.86
N LEU A 44 -3.19 -4.62 -15.12
CA LEU A 44 -4.37 -4.61 -14.25
C LEU A 44 -4.52 -5.97 -13.59
N THR A 45 -3.60 -6.33 -12.70
CA THR A 45 -3.74 -7.52 -11.88
C THR A 45 -4.43 -7.14 -10.57
N TYR A 46 -4.79 -8.15 -9.79
CA TYR A 46 -5.27 -7.91 -8.43
C TYR A 46 -4.21 -7.15 -7.62
N GLU A 47 -2.95 -7.57 -7.72
CA GLU A 47 -1.84 -7.06 -6.93
C GLU A 47 -1.46 -5.63 -7.34
N SER A 48 -1.42 -5.34 -8.65
CA SER A 48 -0.99 -4.04 -9.15
C SER A 48 -2.07 -2.97 -9.10
N PHE A 49 -3.35 -3.36 -9.15
CA PHE A 49 -4.45 -2.42 -9.36
C PHE A 49 -5.71 -2.76 -8.55
N ALA A 50 -6.28 -3.95 -8.73
CA ALA A 50 -7.65 -4.19 -8.27
C ALA A 50 -7.75 -4.31 -6.74
N GLY A 51 -6.71 -4.79 -6.06
CA GLY A 51 -6.61 -4.86 -4.61
C GLY A 51 -6.69 -3.47 -3.98
N PRO A 52 -5.75 -2.56 -4.28
CA PRO A 52 -5.83 -1.16 -3.82
C PRO A 52 -7.17 -0.49 -4.18
N PHE A 53 -7.71 -0.76 -5.38
CA PHE A 53 -9.02 -0.24 -5.78
C PHE A 53 -10.15 -0.73 -4.87
N LEU A 54 -10.22 -2.03 -4.60
CA LEU A 54 -11.24 -2.64 -3.73
C LEU A 54 -11.13 -2.11 -2.30
N LEU A 55 -9.90 -1.96 -1.81
CA LEU A 55 -9.63 -1.41 -0.49
C LEU A 55 -10.17 0.01 -0.37
N ASN A 56 -9.81 0.87 -1.32
CA ASN A 56 -10.18 2.28 -1.29
C ASN A 56 -11.69 2.52 -1.53
N TRP A 57 -12.31 1.76 -2.43
CA TRP A 57 -13.66 2.08 -2.93
C TRP A 57 -14.77 1.12 -2.51
N CYS A 58 -14.43 -0.07 -2.01
CA CYS A 58 -15.42 -1.14 -1.81
C CYS A 58 -15.45 -1.66 -0.37
N THR A 59 -14.31 -2.01 0.22
CA THR A 59 -14.27 -2.70 1.52
C THR A 59 -14.73 -1.85 2.70
N GLY A 60 -14.67 -0.51 2.60
CA GLY A 60 -15.23 0.41 3.61
C GLY A 60 -16.74 0.26 3.84
N CYS A 61 -17.47 -0.44 2.97
CA CYS A 61 -18.87 -0.84 3.18
C CYS A 61 -19.09 -2.35 3.04
N HIS A 62 -18.21 -3.04 2.32
CA HIS A 62 -18.32 -4.44 1.96
C HIS A 62 -17.25 -5.33 2.61
N SER A 63 -16.78 -5.01 3.82
CA SER A 63 -15.92 -5.93 4.58
C SER A 63 -16.74 -6.76 5.57
N SER A 64 -16.41 -8.05 5.73
CA SER A 64 -17.01 -8.93 6.74
C SER A 64 -16.70 -8.51 8.18
N ASN A 65 -15.70 -7.66 8.39
CA ASN A 65 -15.35 -7.11 9.70
C ASN A 65 -16.27 -5.96 10.15
N LEU A 66 -17.13 -5.45 9.26
CA LEU A 66 -18.04 -4.34 9.57
C LEU A 66 -19.40 -4.86 10.07
N GLY A 67 -19.90 -4.26 11.16
CA GLY A 67 -21.25 -4.47 11.66
C GLY A 67 -22.32 -3.81 10.77
N GLU A 68 -23.59 -4.16 10.98
CA GLU A 68 -24.71 -3.69 10.15
C GLU A 68 -24.77 -2.15 10.03
N ASP A 69 -24.53 -1.43 11.13
CA ASP A 69 -24.60 0.02 11.18
C ASP A 69 -23.44 0.73 10.48
N GLU A 70 -22.35 0.02 10.17
CA GLU A 70 -21.12 0.58 9.58
C GLU A 70 -21.09 0.45 8.06
N ARG A 71 -21.98 -0.36 7.48
CA ARG A 71 -21.93 -0.80 6.08
C ARG A 71 -22.62 0.11 5.07
N GLN A 72 -23.13 1.27 5.49
CA GLN A 72 -23.86 2.19 4.59
C GLN A 72 -24.99 1.47 3.82
N GLU A 73 -25.77 0.66 4.52
CA GLU A 73 -26.84 -0.20 3.97
C GLU A 73 -26.35 -1.34 3.05
N ALA A 74 -25.04 -1.59 2.94
CA ALA A 74 -24.52 -2.75 2.21
C ALA A 74 -24.88 -4.06 2.95
N PRO A 75 -25.40 -5.08 2.25
CA PRO A 75 -25.82 -6.32 2.90
C PRO A 75 -24.66 -7.04 3.60
N LEU A 76 -24.92 -7.58 4.80
CA LEU A 76 -23.94 -8.37 5.58
C LEU A 76 -23.40 -9.60 4.83
N SER A 77 -24.16 -10.13 3.87
CA SER A 77 -23.79 -11.29 3.08
C SER A 77 -23.00 -10.97 1.80
N VAL A 78 -22.67 -9.69 1.55
CA VAL A 78 -21.93 -9.26 0.35
C VAL A 78 -20.63 -8.62 0.81
N ASN A 79 -19.58 -9.44 0.88
CA ASN A 79 -18.25 -9.02 1.29
C ASN A 79 -17.28 -9.09 0.09
N PHE A 80 -16.24 -8.26 0.11
CA PHE A 80 -15.16 -8.21 -0.89
C PHE A 80 -13.79 -8.31 -0.21
N ASP A 81 -13.71 -9.11 0.85
CA ASP A 81 -12.46 -9.33 1.59
C ASP A 81 -11.49 -10.24 0.80
N THR A 82 -12.01 -11.04 -0.13
CA THR A 82 -11.22 -11.98 -0.93
C THR A 82 -11.47 -11.81 -2.43
N LEU A 83 -10.49 -12.21 -3.25
CA LEU A 83 -10.67 -12.25 -4.71
C LEU A 83 -11.73 -13.26 -5.14
N GLU A 84 -11.90 -14.36 -4.41
CA GLU A 84 -12.97 -15.32 -4.67
C GLU A 84 -14.35 -14.67 -4.52
N ASP A 85 -14.57 -13.89 -3.45
CA ASP A 85 -15.83 -13.18 -3.24
C ASP A 85 -16.09 -12.14 -4.34
N VAL A 86 -15.05 -11.41 -4.76
CA VAL A 86 -15.15 -10.43 -5.86
C VAL A 86 -15.51 -11.13 -7.17
N ARG A 87 -14.89 -12.28 -7.48
CA ARG A 87 -15.24 -13.10 -8.65
C ARG A 87 -16.67 -13.62 -8.55
N TYR A 88 -17.08 -14.11 -7.40
CA TYR A 88 -18.44 -14.60 -7.15
C TYR A 88 -19.49 -13.52 -7.39
N TRP A 89 -19.22 -12.28 -6.98
CA TRP A 89 -20.13 -11.14 -7.15
C TRP A 89 -19.90 -10.31 -8.42
N SER A 90 -18.95 -10.69 -9.28
CA SER A 90 -18.45 -9.88 -10.41
C SER A 90 -19.56 -9.31 -11.31
N ASP A 91 -20.52 -10.13 -11.74
CA ASP A 91 -21.66 -9.69 -12.55
C ASP A 91 -22.47 -8.57 -11.87
N ARG A 92 -22.69 -8.71 -10.56
CA ARG A 92 -23.45 -7.73 -9.78
C ARG A 92 -22.64 -6.46 -9.57
N ILE A 93 -21.34 -6.58 -9.31
CA ILE A 93 -20.43 -5.43 -9.20
C ILE A 93 -20.41 -4.65 -10.52
N GLU A 94 -20.31 -5.33 -11.67
CA GLU A 94 -20.36 -4.70 -12.99
C GLU A 94 -21.66 -3.90 -13.16
N VAL A 95 -22.83 -4.48 -12.88
CA VAL A 95 -24.11 -3.77 -12.98
C VAL A 95 -24.15 -2.52 -12.10
N ARG A 96 -23.67 -2.60 -10.85
CA ARG A 96 -23.69 -1.46 -9.92
C ARG A 96 -22.70 -0.36 -10.34
N LEU A 97 -21.54 -0.72 -10.86
CA LEU A 97 -20.52 0.26 -11.26
C LEU A 97 -20.78 0.87 -12.65
N LYS A 98 -21.34 0.11 -13.59
CA LYS A 98 -21.50 0.49 -15.01
C LYS A 98 -22.89 1.00 -15.33
N ASP A 99 -23.93 0.26 -14.95
CA ASP A 99 -25.30 0.51 -15.39
C ASP A 99 -26.05 1.40 -14.40
N VAL A 100 -26.00 1.05 -13.10
CA VAL A 100 -26.69 1.81 -12.04
C VAL A 100 -25.85 3.02 -11.60
N ARG A 101 -24.53 2.84 -11.50
CA ARG A 101 -23.54 3.85 -11.08
C ARG A 101 -23.83 4.46 -9.70
N ASP A 102 -24.36 3.67 -8.78
CA ASP A 102 -24.70 4.07 -7.41
C ASP A 102 -23.65 3.63 -6.37
N MET A 103 -22.53 3.07 -6.83
CA MET A 103 -21.41 2.66 -6.00
C MET A 103 -20.12 3.42 -6.39
N PRO A 104 -19.33 3.89 -5.41
CA PRO A 104 -19.67 3.96 -3.97
C PRO A 104 -20.79 4.99 -3.69
N PRO A 105 -21.54 4.88 -2.57
CA PRO A 105 -22.69 5.74 -2.28
C PRO A 105 -22.31 7.22 -2.06
N ALA A 106 -21.10 7.46 -1.52
CA ALA A 106 -20.54 8.81 -1.40
C ALA A 106 -20.10 9.42 -2.75
N GLY A 107 -20.07 8.62 -3.83
CA GLY A 107 -19.51 9.01 -5.11
C GLY A 107 -17.99 9.14 -5.07
N GLY A 108 -17.43 10.00 -5.92
CA GLY A 108 -16.00 10.31 -5.91
C GLY A 108 -15.10 9.35 -6.71
N LEU A 109 -15.57 8.14 -7.04
CA LEU A 109 -14.82 7.20 -7.88
C LEU A 109 -14.54 7.79 -9.28
N PRO A 110 -13.27 8.09 -9.64
CA PRO A 110 -12.92 8.65 -10.95
C PRO A 110 -13.33 7.73 -12.10
N GLU A 111 -13.72 8.33 -13.23
CA GLU A 111 -14.21 7.54 -14.37
C GLU A 111 -13.13 6.66 -14.99
N ALA A 112 -11.86 7.11 -14.97
CA ALA A 112 -10.74 6.31 -15.45
C ALA A 112 -10.58 5.01 -14.64
N ASP A 113 -10.56 5.11 -13.32
CA ASP A 113 -10.42 3.97 -12.40
C ASP A 113 -11.62 3.02 -12.51
N ARG A 114 -12.84 3.58 -12.62
CA ARG A 114 -14.06 2.79 -12.85
C ARG A 114 -13.94 1.95 -14.13
N GLN A 115 -13.48 2.53 -15.23
CA GLN A 115 -13.32 1.82 -16.50
C GLN A 115 -12.18 0.78 -16.44
N ALA A 116 -11.07 1.09 -15.75
CA ALA A 116 -9.99 0.15 -15.52
C ALA A 116 -10.47 -1.07 -14.72
N PHE A 117 -11.24 -0.84 -13.65
CA PHE A 117 -11.80 -1.93 -12.83
C PHE A 117 -12.84 -2.77 -13.57
N LEU A 118 -13.73 -2.15 -14.35
CA LEU A 118 -14.65 -2.87 -15.22
C LEU A 118 -13.91 -3.69 -16.29
N THR A 119 -12.79 -3.18 -16.80
CA THR A 119 -11.94 -3.91 -17.75
C THR A 119 -11.35 -5.14 -17.09
N TRP A 120 -10.75 -5.00 -15.90
CA TRP A 120 -10.20 -6.09 -15.10
C TRP A 120 -11.25 -7.16 -14.76
N LEU A 121 -12.43 -6.77 -14.26
CA LEU A 121 -13.53 -7.71 -13.98
C LEU A 121 -13.92 -8.50 -15.23
N SER A 122 -14.03 -7.81 -16.37
CA SER A 122 -14.39 -8.46 -17.63
C SER A 122 -13.31 -9.39 -18.20
N CYS A 123 -12.11 -9.32 -17.63
CA CYS A 123 -11.01 -10.22 -17.86
C CYS A 123 -10.92 -11.31 -16.78
N ASN A 124 -12.06 -11.67 -16.18
CA ASN A 124 -12.16 -12.72 -15.17
C ASN A 124 -11.39 -12.42 -13.87
N ALA A 125 -11.19 -11.13 -13.58
CA ALA A 125 -10.53 -10.67 -12.36
C ALA A 125 -9.18 -11.38 -12.14
N GLU A 126 -8.26 -11.25 -13.11
CA GLU A 126 -6.96 -11.91 -13.06
C GLU A 126 -6.12 -11.47 -11.86
N SER A 127 -5.28 -12.38 -11.39
CA SER A 127 -4.33 -12.18 -10.31
C SER A 127 -3.09 -13.00 -10.60
N GLU A 128 -1.92 -12.48 -10.21
CA GLU A 128 -0.65 -13.18 -10.32
C GLU A 128 -0.47 -14.24 -9.23
N SER A 129 -1.02 -14.01 -8.03
CA SER A 129 -0.88 -14.89 -6.86
C SER A 129 -2.10 -15.77 -6.56
N GLY A 130 -3.21 -15.62 -7.29
CA GLY A 130 -4.51 -16.24 -6.98
C GLY A 130 -5.47 -15.32 -6.22
N GLY A 131 -4.98 -14.18 -5.71
CA GLY A 131 -5.72 -13.07 -5.11
C GLY A 131 -5.19 -12.71 -3.73
N PHE A 132 -5.80 -11.71 -3.08
CA PHE A 132 -5.80 -11.64 -1.61
C PHE A 132 -6.78 -12.69 -1.11
N GLU A 133 -6.47 -13.96 -1.32
CA GLU A 133 -6.71 -14.83 -0.18
C GLU A 133 -5.62 -14.40 0.81
N PRO A 134 -5.96 -13.76 1.95
CA PRO A 134 -5.05 -13.87 3.08
C PRO A 134 -4.81 -15.38 3.16
N PRO A 135 -3.57 -15.86 2.96
CA PRO A 135 -3.32 -17.27 2.71
C PRO A 135 -4.12 -18.03 3.75
N ALA A 136 -5.01 -18.94 3.30
CA ALA A 136 -5.76 -19.79 4.22
C ALA A 136 -4.72 -20.22 5.26
N PRO A 137 -4.90 -19.86 6.55
CA PRO A 137 -3.83 -19.93 7.53
C PRO A 137 -3.20 -21.29 7.34
N PRO A 138 -1.92 -21.36 6.95
CA PRO A 138 -1.39 -22.52 6.28
C PRO A 138 -1.88 -23.78 6.99
N GLU A 139 -2.43 -24.76 6.26
CA GLU A 139 -2.77 -26.04 6.90
C GLU A 139 -1.49 -26.75 7.40
N THR A 140 -0.32 -26.24 7.02
CA THR A 140 0.95 -26.49 7.68
C THR A 140 1.02 -25.69 8.97
N ASP A 141 1.43 -26.32 10.07
CA ASP A 141 1.70 -25.63 11.35
C ASP A 141 2.25 -24.21 11.09
N PRO A 142 1.63 -23.16 11.67
CA PRO A 142 2.02 -21.78 11.38
C PRO A 142 3.52 -21.67 11.52
N ASP A 143 4.17 -21.04 10.53
CA ASP A 143 5.63 -20.89 10.52
C ASP A 143 6.07 -20.50 11.93
N PRO A 144 6.99 -21.27 12.54
CA PRO A 144 7.31 -21.09 13.95
C PRO A 144 7.65 -19.63 14.17
N LEU A 145 6.99 -19.01 15.14
CA LEU A 145 7.24 -17.62 15.45
C LEU A 145 8.75 -17.45 15.71
N PRO A 146 9.33 -16.34 15.24
CA PRO A 146 10.71 -16.05 15.54
C PRO A 146 10.92 -16.03 17.05
N THR A 147 12.12 -16.41 17.49
CA THR A 147 12.48 -16.48 18.92
C THR A 147 13.76 -15.69 19.17
N GLY A 148 14.03 -15.37 20.44
CA GLY A 148 15.20 -14.57 20.84
C GLY A 148 14.90 -13.08 21.01
N GLU A 149 15.94 -12.28 21.20
CA GLU A 149 15.82 -10.84 21.52
C GLU A 149 15.10 -10.05 20.43
N CYS A 150 15.27 -10.42 19.15
CA CYS A 150 14.62 -9.73 18.05
C CYS A 150 13.09 -9.87 18.07
N ALA A 151 12.58 -10.96 18.65
CA ALA A 151 11.16 -11.28 18.77
C ALA A 151 10.51 -10.75 20.06
N GLU A 152 11.27 -10.09 20.93
CA GLU A 152 10.71 -9.49 22.13
C GLU A 152 9.72 -8.38 21.78
N ARG A 153 8.73 -8.20 22.67
CA ARG A 153 7.74 -7.14 22.52
C ARG A 153 8.44 -5.80 22.55
N ARG A 154 8.11 -4.95 21.58
CA ARG A 154 8.67 -3.61 21.48
C ARG A 154 7.86 -2.67 22.35
N GLU A 155 8.58 -1.88 23.14
CA GLU A 155 8.01 -0.85 24.00
C GLU A 155 8.09 0.50 23.29
N LEU A 156 7.18 1.41 23.63
CA LEU A 156 7.24 2.80 23.19
C LEU A 156 8.51 3.47 23.74
N LEU A 157 9.01 4.49 23.04
CA LEU A 157 10.07 5.32 23.62
C LEU A 157 9.55 5.99 24.90
N PRO A 158 10.37 6.05 25.97
CA PRO A 158 9.94 6.68 27.21
C PRO A 158 9.70 8.18 27.01
N PRO A 159 8.84 8.83 27.83
CA PRO A 159 8.58 10.26 27.72
C PRO A 159 9.82 11.15 27.83
N SER A 160 10.88 10.70 28.51
CA SER A 160 12.17 11.40 28.58
C SER A 160 12.89 11.48 27.23
N MET A 161 12.48 10.67 26.26
CA MET A 161 12.99 10.64 24.90
C MET A 161 12.13 11.41 23.91
N LEU A 162 11.10 12.11 24.36
CA LEU A 162 10.15 12.82 23.51
C LEU A 162 10.11 14.31 23.86
N PRO A 163 9.91 15.21 22.87
CA PRO A 163 9.85 14.97 21.43
C PRO A 163 11.25 14.88 20.76
N ARG A 164 11.31 14.48 19.48
CA ARG A 164 12.54 14.38 18.66
C ARG A 164 12.46 15.01 17.28
N CYS A 165 11.31 15.57 16.93
CA CYS A 165 11.07 16.29 15.70
C CYS A 165 10.68 17.73 16.03
N SER A 166 11.13 18.66 15.19
CA SER A 166 10.81 20.08 15.26
C SER A 166 9.35 20.36 14.92
N ALA A 167 8.87 21.56 15.27
CA ALA A 167 7.54 22.01 14.87
C ALA A 167 7.46 22.21 13.35
N GLU A 168 8.54 22.69 12.74
CA GLU A 168 8.65 22.84 11.29
C GLU A 168 8.51 21.50 10.55
N THR A 169 9.09 20.43 11.10
CA THR A 169 8.94 19.08 10.53
C THR A 169 7.52 18.54 10.70
N TYR A 170 6.83 18.87 11.80
CA TYR A 170 5.40 18.53 11.95
C TYR A 170 4.55 19.20 10.87
N ASP A 171 4.73 20.50 10.67
CA ASP A 171 3.99 21.27 9.66
C ASP A 171 4.21 20.67 8.25
N CYS A 172 5.46 20.32 7.92
CA CYS A 172 5.83 19.65 6.66
C CYS A 172 5.10 18.31 6.49
N VAL A 173 5.13 17.45 7.50
CA VAL A 173 4.50 16.10 7.46
C VAL A 173 2.98 16.20 7.30
N VAL A 174 2.34 17.17 7.96
CA VAL A 174 0.89 17.40 7.84
C VAL A 174 0.54 17.90 6.44
N GLU A 175 1.36 18.79 5.85
CA GLU A 175 1.15 19.31 4.50
C GLU A 175 1.22 18.19 3.43
N CYS A 176 2.12 17.20 3.59
CA CYS A 176 2.19 16.04 2.70
C CYS A 176 0.85 15.30 2.55
N GLY A 177 0.03 15.23 3.61
CA GLY A 177 -1.27 14.56 3.58
C GLY A 177 -2.39 15.34 2.88
N LEU A 178 -2.12 16.58 2.45
CA LEU A 178 -3.13 17.48 1.87
C LEU A 178 -2.97 17.68 0.35
N THR A 179 -1.77 17.50 -0.20
CA THR A 179 -1.46 17.94 -1.57
C THR A 179 -1.05 16.85 -2.54
N GLU A 180 -0.65 15.69 -2.05
CA GLU A 180 0.02 14.67 -2.87
C GLU A 180 -0.87 13.46 -3.22
N GLU A 181 -0.58 12.80 -4.34
CA GLU A 181 -1.11 11.46 -4.63
C GLU A 181 -0.54 10.45 -3.62
N GLN A 182 -1.26 9.38 -3.32
CA GLN A 182 -0.97 8.53 -2.15
C GLN A 182 0.44 7.91 -2.15
N GLN A 183 1.02 7.63 -3.32
CA GLN A 183 2.40 7.14 -3.46
C GLN A 183 3.45 8.20 -3.10
N ASP A 184 3.14 9.48 -3.28
CA ASP A 184 4.05 10.59 -3.02
C ASP A 184 4.02 11.03 -1.53
N ILE A 185 3.04 10.57 -0.74
CA ILE A 185 2.89 10.94 0.67
C ILE A 185 4.05 10.40 1.52
N ASP A 186 4.43 9.14 1.34
CA ASP A 186 5.49 8.51 2.16
C ASP A 186 6.86 9.11 1.82
N ASP A 187 7.17 9.28 0.53
CA ASP A 187 8.38 9.97 0.07
C ASP A 187 8.46 11.41 0.60
N CYS A 188 7.32 12.12 0.61
CA CYS A 188 7.24 13.47 1.16
C CYS A 188 7.51 13.49 2.68
N ARG A 189 6.89 12.58 3.44
CA ARG A 189 7.10 12.49 4.90
C ARG A 189 8.53 12.11 5.26
N ASP A 190 9.13 11.18 4.51
CA ASP A 190 10.52 10.79 4.68
C ASP A 190 11.45 11.97 4.39
N ALA A 191 11.17 12.76 3.34
CA ALA A 191 11.93 13.96 3.06
C ALA A 191 11.81 15.01 4.19
N CYS A 192 10.62 15.20 4.78
CA CYS A 192 10.43 16.07 5.95
C CYS A 192 11.26 15.59 7.15
N ALA A 193 11.19 14.29 7.48
CA ALA A 193 11.92 13.72 8.60
C ALA A 193 13.45 13.80 8.41
N GLN A 194 13.95 13.59 7.20
CA GLN A 194 15.37 13.73 6.85
C GLN A 194 15.85 15.19 6.90
N ALA A 195 14.97 16.16 6.67
CA ALA A 195 15.28 17.58 6.75
C ALA A 195 15.24 18.13 8.19
N ASP A 196 14.77 17.34 9.16
CA ASP A 196 14.71 17.75 10.56
C ASP A 196 16.10 18.05 11.14
N THR A 197 16.22 19.13 11.91
CA THR A 197 17.49 19.60 12.47
C THR A 197 17.61 19.41 13.98
N THR A 198 16.64 18.71 14.60
CA THR A 198 16.66 18.39 16.03
C THR A 198 17.84 17.46 16.31
N PRO A 199 18.75 17.82 17.24
CA PRO A 199 19.88 16.96 17.56
C PRO A 199 19.41 15.60 18.10
N PRO A 200 20.03 14.48 17.68
CA PRO A 200 19.68 13.17 18.21
C PRO A 200 20.06 13.07 19.70
N ASP A 201 19.23 12.35 20.48
CA ASP A 201 19.50 12.06 21.89
C ASP A 201 20.04 10.63 22.05
N SER A 202 21.11 10.45 22.82
CA SER A 202 21.78 9.16 23.02
C SER A 202 21.66 8.61 24.44
N SER A 203 20.72 9.10 25.25
CA SER A 203 20.55 8.67 26.65
C SER A 203 20.11 7.21 26.80
N LEU A 204 19.62 6.57 25.73
CA LEU A 204 19.35 5.13 25.67
C LEU A 204 20.56 4.28 25.21
N GLY A 205 21.73 4.90 25.00
CA GLY A 205 22.92 4.23 24.50
C GLY A 205 23.03 4.15 22.97
N TYR A 206 22.03 4.64 22.25
CA TYR A 206 22.01 4.81 20.80
C TYR A 206 21.35 6.15 20.43
N PRO A 207 21.76 6.82 19.35
CA PRO A 207 21.15 8.08 18.92
C PRO A 207 19.71 7.84 18.44
N VAL A 208 18.78 8.68 18.90
CA VAL A 208 17.40 8.73 18.44
C VAL A 208 17.16 10.09 17.78
N ALA A 209 17.12 10.11 16.46
CA ALA A 209 16.71 11.27 15.65
C ALA A 209 15.17 11.29 15.44
N CYS A 210 14.68 12.25 14.66
CA CYS A 210 13.26 12.37 14.34
C CYS A 210 12.68 11.10 13.70
N SER A 211 13.32 10.57 12.65
CA SER A 211 12.89 9.34 11.96
C SER A 211 12.96 8.11 12.88
N ASP A 212 13.98 8.01 13.73
CA ASP A 212 14.06 6.93 14.72
C ASP A 212 12.90 7.02 15.71
N CYS A 213 12.53 8.23 16.13
CA CYS A 213 11.41 8.43 17.05
C CYS A 213 10.10 7.92 16.45
N THR A 214 9.75 8.39 15.25
CA THR A 214 8.48 8.03 14.60
C THR A 214 8.41 6.52 14.38
N PHE A 215 9.47 5.91 13.84
CA PHE A 215 9.54 4.47 13.61
C PHE A 215 9.42 3.65 14.90
N ASN A 216 10.14 4.02 15.97
CA ASN A 216 10.05 3.32 17.26
C ASN A 216 8.67 3.46 17.91
N GLN A 217 8.01 4.62 17.78
CA GLN A 217 6.63 4.80 18.28
C GLN A 217 5.63 3.92 17.50
N ILE A 218 5.72 3.85 16.16
CA ILE A 218 4.86 2.99 15.35
C ILE A 218 5.04 1.53 15.76
N ILE A 219 6.28 1.04 15.80
CA ILE A 219 6.57 -0.36 16.12
C ILE A 219 6.16 -0.70 17.56
N GLY A 220 6.48 0.15 18.54
CA GLY A 220 6.09 -0.06 19.93
C GLY A 220 4.56 -0.10 20.07
N CYS A 221 3.85 0.82 19.41
CA CYS A 221 2.39 0.85 19.41
C CYS A 221 1.80 -0.40 18.75
N ALA A 222 2.26 -0.76 17.55
CA ALA A 222 1.79 -1.93 16.82
C ALA A 222 2.04 -3.23 17.61
N SER A 223 3.22 -3.38 18.23
CA SER A 223 3.56 -4.54 19.06
C SER A 223 2.62 -4.72 20.26
N GLN A 224 2.09 -3.62 20.80
CA GLN A 224 1.15 -3.63 21.93
C GLN A 224 -0.31 -3.80 21.50
N ASN A 225 -0.62 -3.57 20.22
CA ASN A 225 -1.99 -3.48 19.70
C ASN A 225 -2.26 -4.52 18.59
N GLY A 226 -1.95 -5.78 18.87
CA GLY A 226 -2.36 -6.91 18.02
C GLY A 226 -1.40 -7.26 16.87
N CYS A 227 -0.33 -6.49 16.65
CA CYS A 227 0.65 -6.73 15.59
C CYS A 227 2.00 -7.28 16.10
N HIS A 228 2.03 -7.90 17.27
CA HIS A 228 3.27 -8.37 17.88
C HIS A 228 4.06 -9.35 16.99
N ASP A 229 3.37 -10.33 16.40
CA ASP A 229 4.03 -11.38 15.62
C ASP A 229 4.64 -10.82 14.32
N GLN A 230 3.95 -9.89 13.66
CA GLN A 230 4.44 -9.20 12.45
C GLN A 230 5.62 -8.28 12.78
N VAL A 231 5.54 -7.55 13.90
CA VAL A 231 6.67 -6.77 14.42
C VAL A 231 7.87 -7.69 14.72
N ALA A 232 7.65 -8.83 15.39
CA ALA A 232 8.72 -9.77 15.72
C ALA A 232 9.41 -10.32 14.46
N ARG A 233 8.64 -10.70 13.44
CA ARG A 233 9.18 -11.16 12.14
C ARG A 233 10.01 -10.07 11.46
N LEU A 234 9.48 -8.86 11.34
CA LEU A 234 10.20 -7.72 10.76
C LEU A 234 11.50 -7.45 11.51
N MET A 235 11.46 -7.36 12.84
CA MET A 235 12.63 -7.04 13.64
C MET A 235 13.70 -8.14 13.59
N CYS A 236 13.29 -9.41 13.52
CA CYS A 236 14.23 -10.51 13.32
C CYS A 236 14.84 -10.53 11.92
N CYS A 237 14.08 -10.17 10.88
CA CYS A 237 14.64 -10.01 9.54
C CYS A 237 15.67 -8.87 9.50
N VAL A 238 15.34 -7.71 10.08
CA VAL A 238 16.26 -6.57 10.21
C VAL A 238 17.54 -6.96 10.93
N ASP A 239 17.45 -7.63 12.09
CA ASP A 239 18.62 -8.05 12.86
C ASP A 239 19.52 -9.02 12.08
N ASN A 240 18.93 -9.97 11.35
CA ASN A 240 19.66 -10.85 10.45
C ASN A 240 20.35 -10.09 9.30
N CYS A 241 19.68 -9.09 8.73
CA CYS A 241 20.24 -8.26 7.67
C CYS A 241 21.39 -7.37 8.15
N LEU A 242 21.32 -6.82 9.37
CA LEU A 242 22.40 -6.03 9.97
C LEU A 242 23.71 -6.82 10.13
N GLN A 243 23.65 -8.15 10.15
CA GLN A 243 24.82 -9.03 10.20
C GLN A 243 25.41 -9.34 8.81
N GLN A 244 24.74 -8.96 7.72
CA GLN A 244 25.20 -9.22 6.36
C GLN A 244 26.22 -8.18 5.86
N PRO A 245 27.06 -8.52 4.86
CA PRO A 245 28.00 -7.58 4.27
C PRO A 245 27.33 -6.37 3.57
N ASN A 246 26.07 -6.49 3.16
CA ASN A 246 25.29 -5.42 2.53
C ASN A 246 23.88 -5.38 3.13
N PRO A 247 23.71 -4.76 4.32
CA PRO A 247 22.45 -4.77 5.06
C PRO A 247 21.31 -4.08 4.31
N GLU A 248 21.60 -3.03 3.55
CA GLU A 248 20.59 -2.31 2.74
C GLU A 248 20.00 -3.21 1.66
N SER A 249 20.86 -3.89 0.89
CA SER A 249 20.41 -4.84 -0.12
C SER A 249 19.67 -6.03 0.50
N CYS A 250 20.09 -6.50 1.67
CA CYS A 250 19.37 -7.57 2.37
C CYS A 250 17.97 -7.10 2.77
N PHE A 251 17.85 -5.93 3.41
CA PHE A 251 16.56 -5.42 3.84
C PHE A 251 15.59 -5.22 2.66
N GLN A 252 16.07 -4.68 1.54
CA GLN A 252 15.25 -4.45 0.35
C GLN A 252 14.77 -5.73 -0.35
N ASN A 253 15.59 -6.79 -0.37
CA ASN A 253 15.29 -7.99 -1.16
C ASN A 253 14.78 -9.16 -0.31
N ASP A 254 15.26 -9.28 0.92
CA ASP A 254 15.08 -10.46 1.76
C ASP A 254 14.03 -10.25 2.89
N CYS A 255 13.65 -9.00 3.19
CA CYS A 255 12.64 -8.68 4.21
C CYS A 255 11.31 -8.17 3.64
N ASN A 256 11.08 -8.28 2.33
CA ASN A 256 9.90 -7.68 1.69
C ASN A 256 8.58 -8.27 2.24
N ASP A 257 8.54 -9.58 2.49
CA ASP A 257 7.34 -10.23 3.01
C ASP A 257 7.03 -9.78 4.45
N GLU A 258 8.05 -9.62 5.30
CA GLU A 258 7.91 -9.11 6.66
C GLU A 258 7.51 -7.63 6.69
N ILE A 259 8.08 -6.80 5.78
CA ILE A 259 7.72 -5.39 5.64
C ILE A 259 6.25 -5.27 5.23
N GLN A 260 5.82 -6.03 4.22
CA GLN A 260 4.42 -6.03 3.78
C GLN A 260 3.49 -6.55 4.87
N SER A 261 3.85 -7.64 5.56
CA SER A 261 3.06 -8.20 6.66
C SER A 261 2.88 -7.21 7.81
N PHE A 262 3.97 -6.51 8.18
CA PHE A 262 3.93 -5.43 9.16
C PHE A 262 3.05 -4.27 8.69
N GLY A 263 3.27 -3.78 7.46
CA GLY A 263 2.49 -2.70 6.87
C GLY A 263 0.99 -3.00 6.84
N TYR A 264 0.61 -4.21 6.47
CA TYR A 264 -0.80 -4.65 6.52
C TYR A 264 -1.34 -4.68 7.95
N CYS A 265 -0.58 -5.21 8.91
CA CYS A 265 -1.06 -5.24 10.28
C CYS A 265 -1.27 -3.82 10.83
N VAL A 266 -0.33 -2.91 10.60
CA VAL A 266 -0.50 -1.51 11.00
C VAL A 266 -1.69 -0.89 10.27
N GLY A 267 -1.81 -1.05 8.96
CA GLY A 267 -2.90 -0.45 8.18
C GLY A 267 -4.31 -0.95 8.55
N TYR A 268 -4.47 -2.22 8.95
CA TYR A 268 -5.80 -2.81 9.22
C TYR A 268 -6.12 -3.03 10.69
N THR A 269 -5.12 -3.31 11.52
CA THR A 269 -5.32 -3.68 12.94
C THR A 269 -4.98 -2.53 13.87
N ALA A 270 -3.98 -1.73 13.50
CA ALA A 270 -3.41 -0.71 14.38
C ALA A 270 -3.21 0.63 13.66
N GLU A 271 -4.20 1.05 12.86
CA GLU A 271 -4.07 2.22 11.97
C GLU A 271 -3.68 3.50 12.73
N PHE A 272 -4.27 3.68 13.92
CA PHE A 272 -3.97 4.81 14.82
C PHE A 272 -2.51 4.87 15.27
N CYS A 273 -1.74 3.78 15.17
CA CYS A 273 -0.32 3.78 15.47
C CYS A 273 0.52 4.50 14.42
N ALA A 274 0.01 4.70 13.20
CA ALA A 274 0.68 5.42 12.11
C ALA A 274 0.15 6.86 11.90
N ASP A 275 -0.79 7.32 12.75
CA ASP A 275 -1.29 8.69 12.69
C ASP A 275 -0.26 9.68 13.26
N TYR A 276 0.36 10.46 12.37
CA TYR A 276 1.34 11.49 12.69
C TYR A 276 0.79 12.64 13.56
N SER A 277 -0.53 12.81 13.61
CA SER A 277 -1.19 13.76 14.51
C SER A 277 -1.67 13.12 15.82
N GLY A 278 -1.62 11.78 15.90
CA GLY A 278 -2.13 10.97 16.99
C GLY A 278 -1.27 10.96 18.25
N GLU A 279 -1.65 10.13 19.23
CA GLU A 279 -1.01 10.07 20.54
C GLU A 279 0.42 9.51 20.48
N TYR A 280 0.68 8.51 19.63
CA TYR A 280 1.95 7.79 19.59
C TYR A 280 2.99 8.52 18.74
N VAL A 281 2.78 8.57 17.43
CA VAL A 281 3.71 9.23 16.50
C VAL A 281 3.71 10.74 16.72
N GLY A 282 2.55 11.33 17.00
CA GLY A 282 2.45 12.76 17.27
C GLY A 282 3.17 13.22 18.53
N ALA A 283 3.55 12.32 19.45
CA ALA A 283 4.40 12.66 20.60
C ALA A 283 5.88 12.85 20.22
N CYS A 284 6.30 12.45 19.02
CA CYS A 284 7.63 12.75 18.49
C CYS A 284 7.79 14.21 18.10
N PHE A 285 6.72 14.98 17.96
CA PHE A 285 6.77 16.34 17.42
C PHE A 285 6.61 17.41 18.50
N ILE A 286 7.38 18.49 18.39
CA ILE A 286 7.13 19.73 19.13
C ILE A 286 5.87 20.39 18.53
N ARG A 287 4.91 20.76 19.39
CA ARG A 287 3.66 21.45 19.03
C ARG A 287 3.58 22.82 19.69
#